data_AF-A0A811NLP8-F1
#
_entry.id   AF-A0A811NLP8-F1
#
_cell.length_a   1.000
_cell.length_b   1.000
_cell.length_c   1.000
_cell.angle_alpha   90.00
_cell.angle_beta   90.00
_cell.angle_gamma   90.00
#
_symmetry.space_group_name_H-M   'P 1'
#
loop_
_entity.id
_entity.type
_entity.pdbx_description
1 polymer ?
#
loop_
_entity_poly.entity_id
_entity_poly.type
_entity_poly.pdbx_seq_one_letter_code
_entity_poly.pdbx_strand_id
1 'polypeptide(L)'
;MEKPTAGEERVKRVKHYSSAQSILLVGDGDFSFSLALATAFGSGANLVATSLDTYCCLPSFLWPFFFFFAFWVVTHFYRIHGALTIKYRNAGSNIMELKRFGARVLHGVDVETMKLHNDLKNRRFDRVVFNFPHAGFRGGECEVHMINSHKELVSGFFSNARHLLGRYGEIHVSHETGHPYDAGPVLSTF
;
A
#
# COMPACT_ATOMS: atom_id res chain seq x y z
N MET A 1 -39.30 24.07 -14.50
CA MET A 1 -38.66 23.33 -13.38
C MET A 1 -37.70 22.36 -14.03
N GLU A 2 -36.42 22.74 -14.10
CA GLU A 2 -35.39 21.98 -14.80
C GLU A 2 -35.08 20.71 -14.02
N LYS A 3 -35.10 19.57 -14.69
CA LYS A 3 -34.82 18.26 -14.08
C LYS A 3 -33.30 18.14 -13.94
N PRO A 4 -32.75 17.81 -12.76
CA PRO A 4 -31.30 17.68 -12.61
C PRO A 4 -30.77 16.56 -13.51
N THR A 5 -29.77 16.88 -14.31
CA THR A 5 -29.05 15.98 -15.21
C THR A 5 -28.22 15.00 -14.40
N ALA A 6 -28.28 13.72 -14.79
CA ALA A 6 -27.50 12.64 -14.18
C ALA A 6 -26.01 12.80 -14.53
N GLY A 7 -25.12 12.78 -13.52
CA GLY A 7 -23.69 12.55 -13.74
C GLY A 7 -22.68 13.33 -12.91
N GLU A 8 -23.06 14.13 -11.91
CA GLU A 8 -22.07 14.65 -10.96
C GLU A 8 -21.71 13.55 -9.95
N GLU A 9 -20.60 12.83 -10.20
CA GLU A 9 -19.98 11.98 -9.18
C GLU A 9 -19.64 12.85 -7.97
N ARG A 10 -20.47 12.77 -6.92
CA ARG A 10 -20.24 13.51 -5.68
C ARG A 10 -18.91 13.07 -5.10
N VAL A 11 -17.99 14.03 -4.97
CA VAL A 11 -16.69 13.83 -4.33
C VAL A 11 -16.91 13.27 -2.92
N LYS A 12 -16.43 12.04 -2.69
CA LYS A 12 -16.50 11.41 -1.36
C LYS A 12 -15.26 11.78 -0.56
N ARG A 13 -15.42 11.95 0.75
CA ARG A 13 -14.34 12.32 1.67
C ARG A 13 -14.31 11.37 2.85
N VAL A 14 -13.10 10.99 3.26
CA VAL A 14 -12.82 10.14 4.42
C VAL A 14 -11.71 10.82 5.21
N LYS A 15 -12.03 11.35 6.40
CA LYS A 15 -11.12 12.22 7.17
C LYS A 15 -10.59 13.37 6.29
N HIS A 16 -9.28 13.39 6.05
CA HIS A 16 -8.59 14.41 5.24
C HIS A 16 -8.39 13.98 3.78
N TYR A 17 -8.83 12.77 3.41
CA TYR A 17 -8.70 12.24 2.06
C TYR A 17 -9.97 12.48 1.24
N SER A 18 -9.81 12.76 -0.04
CA SER A 18 -10.88 12.97 -1.00
C SER A 18 -10.72 12.04 -2.18
N SER A 19 -11.83 11.53 -2.73
CA SER A 19 -11.82 10.66 -3.92
C SER A 19 -11.26 11.35 -5.18
N ALA A 20 -11.16 12.68 -5.19
CA ALA A 20 -10.58 13.46 -6.30
C ALA A 20 -9.05 13.58 -6.22
N GLN A 21 -8.44 13.26 -5.08
CA GLN A 21 -7.00 13.37 -4.88
C GLN A 21 -6.28 12.16 -5.48
N SER A 22 -5.09 12.38 -6.06
CA SER A 22 -4.18 11.29 -6.37
C SER A 22 -3.41 10.89 -5.11
N ILE A 23 -3.61 9.65 -4.65
CA ILE A 23 -3.09 9.16 -3.37
C ILE A 23 -2.16 7.97 -3.61
N LEU A 24 -0.93 8.05 -3.08
CA LEU A 24 0.02 6.96 -3.01
C LEU A 24 0.01 6.39 -1.58
N LEU A 25 -0.27 5.10 -1.45
CA LEU A 25 -0.22 4.34 -0.19
C LEU A 25 1.03 3.46 -0.22
N VAL A 26 1.97 3.74 0.68
CA VAL A 26 3.28 3.09 0.74
C VAL A 26 3.34 2.10 1.89
N GLY A 27 3.79 0.88 1.61
CA GLY A 27 4.02 -0.15 2.62
C GLY A 27 2.76 -0.85 3.12
N ASP A 28 1.67 -0.85 2.34
CA ASP A 28 0.45 -1.56 2.70
C ASP A 28 0.65 -3.06 2.42
N GLY A 29 1.07 -3.81 3.45
CA GLY A 29 1.40 -5.22 3.34
C GLY A 29 0.25 -6.05 2.75
N ASP A 30 -0.88 -6.12 3.44
CA ASP A 30 -2.01 -6.95 3.00
C ASP A 30 -3.05 -6.21 2.16
N PHE A 31 -2.80 -4.95 1.82
CA PHE A 31 -3.70 -4.07 1.04
C PHE A 31 -5.05 -3.77 1.71
N SER A 32 -5.22 -4.10 3.00
CA SER A 32 -6.49 -3.91 3.70
C SER A 32 -6.84 -2.44 3.87
N PHE A 33 -5.86 -1.59 4.20
CA PHE A 33 -6.06 -0.15 4.35
C PHE A 33 -6.43 0.49 3.01
N SER A 34 -5.70 0.14 1.95
CA SER A 34 -5.97 0.58 0.59
C SER A 34 -7.36 0.18 0.12
N LEU A 35 -7.78 -1.05 0.38
CA LEU A 35 -9.11 -1.53 0.01
C LEU A 35 -10.21 -0.82 0.79
N ALA A 36 -10.02 -0.59 2.09
CA ALA A 36 -10.98 0.16 2.89
C ALA A 36 -11.17 1.59 2.36
N LEU A 37 -10.07 2.26 1.98
CA LEU A 37 -10.13 3.60 1.39
C LEU A 37 -10.82 3.60 0.02
N ALA A 38 -10.47 2.65 -0.86
CA ALA A 38 -11.11 2.48 -2.16
C ALA A 38 -12.62 2.22 -2.03
N THR A 39 -13.01 1.37 -1.09
CA THR A 39 -14.41 1.04 -0.80
C THR A 39 -15.17 2.25 -0.30
N ALA A 40 -14.59 3.04 0.60
CA ALA A 40 -15.21 4.24 1.12
C ALA A 40 -15.39 5.33 0.05
N PHE A 41 -14.45 5.44 -0.89
CA PHE A 41 -14.61 6.27 -2.08
C PHE A 41 -15.57 5.65 -3.11
N GLY A 42 -15.76 4.33 -3.08
CA GLY A 42 -16.45 3.56 -4.11
C GLY A 42 -15.71 3.53 -5.44
N SER A 43 -14.44 3.97 -5.45
CA SER A 43 -13.55 3.97 -6.60
C SER A 43 -12.11 4.02 -6.10
N GLY A 44 -11.23 3.31 -6.79
CA GLY A 44 -9.80 3.23 -6.53
C GLY A 44 -8.97 3.86 -7.65
N ALA A 45 -9.58 4.44 -8.69
CA ALA A 45 -8.87 4.92 -9.89
C ALA A 45 -7.72 5.91 -9.59
N ASN A 46 -7.87 6.72 -8.53
CA ASN A 46 -6.87 7.70 -8.11
C ASN A 46 -5.90 7.17 -7.04
N LEU A 47 -6.00 5.89 -6.67
CA LEU A 47 -5.17 5.24 -5.66
C LEU A 47 -4.05 4.43 -6.31
N VAL A 48 -2.86 4.53 -5.72
CA VAL A 48 -1.74 3.65 -5.98
C VAL A 48 -1.34 3.00 -4.67
N ALA A 49 -1.54 1.71 -4.54
CA ALA A 49 -1.16 0.96 -3.35
C ALA A 49 0.12 0.18 -3.60
N THR A 50 1.07 0.26 -2.68
CA THR A 50 2.36 -0.41 -2.82
C THR A 50 2.70 -1.25 -1.60
N SER A 51 3.21 -2.45 -1.84
CA SER A 51 3.81 -3.31 -0.81
C SER A 51 5.31 -3.47 -1.05
N LEU A 52 6.08 -3.62 0.03
CA LEU A 52 7.47 -4.08 -0.05
C LEU A 52 7.52 -5.55 -0.48
N ASP A 53 6.62 -6.37 0.07
CA ASP A 53 6.54 -7.79 -0.23
C ASP A 53 6.12 -8.01 -1.70
N THR A 54 6.81 -8.93 -2.37
CA THR A 54 6.43 -9.41 -3.71
C THR A 54 5.45 -10.56 -3.55
N TYR A 55 4.15 -10.27 -3.68
CA TYR A 55 3.15 -11.32 -3.71
C TYR A 55 3.21 -12.03 -5.07
N CYS A 56 3.49 -13.34 -5.08
CA CYS A 56 3.27 -14.17 -6.25
C CYS A 56 1.77 -14.23 -6.53
N CYS A 57 1.29 -13.33 -7.38
CA CYS A 57 -0.01 -13.49 -8.01
C CYS A 57 0.11 -14.73 -8.89
N LEU A 58 -0.55 -15.82 -8.48
CA LEU A 58 -0.64 -17.03 -9.29
C LEU A 58 -1.05 -16.65 -10.71
N PRO A 59 -0.32 -17.09 -11.75
CA PRO A 59 -0.68 -16.73 -13.12
C PRO A 59 -2.10 -17.20 -13.39
N SER A 60 -3.01 -16.25 -13.63
CA SER A 60 -4.39 -16.50 -14.04
C SER A 60 -4.46 -16.94 -15.51
N PHE A 61 -3.53 -17.80 -15.93
CA PHE A 61 -3.39 -18.29 -17.29
C PHE A 61 -2.93 -19.74 -17.27
N LEU A 62 -3.81 -20.63 -16.83
CA LEU A 62 -3.84 -22.02 -17.32
C LEU A 62 -5.23 -22.25 -17.92
N TRP A 63 -5.41 -21.72 -19.13
CA TRP A 63 -6.48 -22.12 -20.02
C TRP A 63 -6.34 -23.62 -20.34
N PRO A 64 -7.43 -24.39 -20.47
CA PRO A 64 -7.40 -25.85 -20.41
C PRO A 64 -6.95 -26.43 -21.74
N PHE A 65 -5.64 -26.59 -21.95
CA PHE A 65 -5.08 -27.52 -22.91
C PHE A 65 -3.71 -27.92 -22.38
N PHE A 66 -3.62 -28.98 -21.59
CA PHE A 66 -2.59 -30.02 -21.71
C PHE A 66 -2.81 -31.07 -20.60
N PHE A 67 -3.53 -32.10 -21.03
CA PHE A 67 -3.76 -33.37 -20.36
C PHE A 67 -2.42 -34.06 -20.04
N PHE A 68 -2.33 -34.67 -18.84
CA PHE A 68 -1.42 -35.77 -18.47
C PHE A 68 0.12 -35.56 -18.53
N PHE A 69 0.67 -34.70 -17.67
CA PHE A 69 1.99 -34.93 -17.04
C PHE A 69 2.24 -34.02 -15.81
N ALA A 70 1.45 -32.96 -15.64
CA ALA A 70 1.77 -31.87 -14.71
C ALA A 70 1.52 -32.17 -13.20
N PHE A 71 0.83 -33.24 -12.81
CA PHE A 71 0.44 -33.42 -11.39
C PHE A 71 1.64 -33.66 -10.45
N TRP A 72 2.73 -34.27 -10.94
CA TRP A 72 3.93 -34.52 -10.13
C TRP A 72 4.90 -33.33 -10.10
N VAL A 73 5.02 -32.57 -11.19
CA VAL A 73 5.87 -31.36 -11.26
C VAL A 73 5.21 -30.19 -10.52
N VAL A 74 3.90 -30.03 -10.63
CA VAL A 74 3.16 -28.97 -9.93
C VAL A 74 3.23 -29.16 -8.41
N THR A 75 3.12 -30.38 -7.90
CA THR A 75 3.21 -30.63 -6.45
C THR A 75 4.63 -30.46 -5.88
N HIS A 76 5.68 -30.80 -6.64
CA HIS A 76 7.06 -30.51 -6.23
C HIS A 76 7.42 -29.02 -6.32
N PHE A 77 6.91 -28.31 -7.32
CA PHE A 77 7.12 -26.87 -7.47
C PHE A 77 6.33 -26.05 -6.43
N TYR A 78 5.08 -26.46 -6.11
CA TYR A 78 4.28 -25.85 -5.03
C TYR A 78 4.77 -26.17 -3.62
N ARG A 79 5.55 -27.25 -3.42
CA ARG A 79 6.14 -27.57 -2.11
C ARG A 79 7.24 -26.59 -1.67
N ILE A 80 7.88 -25.90 -2.62
CA ILE A 80 9.01 -25.01 -2.34
C ILE A 80 8.57 -23.54 -2.17
N HIS A 81 7.45 -23.13 -2.76
CA HIS A 81 6.90 -21.76 -2.64
C HIS A 81 5.82 -21.57 -1.55
N GLY A 82 5.56 -22.60 -0.74
CA GLY A 82 4.51 -22.59 0.30
C GLY A 82 4.78 -21.76 1.56
N ALA A 83 5.86 -20.96 1.61
CA ALA A 83 6.21 -20.17 2.79
C ALA A 83 5.58 -18.76 2.81
N LEU A 84 5.10 -18.23 1.68
CA LEU A 84 4.63 -16.83 1.56
C LEU A 84 3.11 -16.66 1.73
N THR A 85 2.32 -17.70 1.47
CA THR A 85 0.85 -17.67 1.63
C THR A 85 0.39 -17.63 3.09
N ILE A 86 1.29 -17.89 4.05
CA ILE A 86 0.94 -18.01 5.48
C ILE A 86 0.88 -16.64 6.16
N LYS A 87 1.67 -15.64 5.73
CA LYS A 87 1.77 -14.35 6.45
C LYS A 87 0.57 -13.42 6.21
N TYR A 88 -0.09 -13.50 5.05
CA TYR A 88 -1.21 -12.62 4.69
C TYR A 88 -2.29 -13.37 3.91
N ARG A 89 -3.07 -14.21 4.61
CA ARG A 89 -4.15 -15.06 4.04
C ARG A 89 -5.15 -14.28 3.17
N ASN A 90 -5.35 -12.98 3.45
CA ASN A 90 -6.34 -12.14 2.77
C ASN A 90 -5.75 -11.23 1.68
N ALA A 91 -4.41 -11.10 1.56
CA ALA A 91 -3.79 -10.15 0.64
C ALA A 91 -4.21 -10.38 -0.82
N GLY A 92 -4.29 -11.66 -1.25
CA GLY A 92 -4.72 -11.98 -2.62
C GLY A 92 -6.15 -11.52 -2.93
N SER A 93 -7.08 -11.71 -1.99
CA SER A 93 -8.46 -11.22 -2.13
C SER A 93 -8.51 -9.69 -2.13
N ASN A 94 -7.74 -9.05 -1.24
CA ASN A 94 -7.72 -7.60 -1.14
C ASN A 94 -7.17 -6.95 -2.42
N ILE A 95 -6.08 -7.50 -2.98
CA ILE A 95 -5.50 -7.05 -4.26
C ILE A 95 -6.52 -7.19 -5.39
N MET A 96 -7.24 -8.31 -5.44
CA MET A 96 -8.25 -8.55 -6.47
C MET A 96 -9.36 -7.50 -6.41
N GLU A 97 -9.94 -7.26 -5.24
CA GLU A 97 -10.99 -6.25 -5.06
C GLU A 97 -10.46 -4.82 -5.31
N LEU A 98 -9.25 -4.52 -4.85
CA LEU A 98 -8.62 -3.21 -5.05
C LEU A 98 -8.43 -2.91 -6.55
N LYS A 99 -8.02 -3.93 -7.34
CA LYS A 99 -7.97 -3.84 -8.80
C LYS A 99 -9.37 -3.73 -9.43
N ARG A 100 -10.39 -4.39 -8.88
CA ARG A 100 -11.79 -4.23 -9.34
C ARG A 100 -12.30 -2.80 -9.13
N PHE A 101 -11.87 -2.14 -8.05
CA PHE A 101 -12.11 -0.70 -7.86
C PHE A 101 -11.30 0.20 -8.80
N GLY A 102 -10.42 -0.35 -9.65
CA GLY A 102 -9.62 0.41 -10.61
C GLY A 102 -8.31 0.96 -10.03
N ALA A 103 -7.93 0.58 -8.81
CA ALA A 103 -6.68 1.02 -8.22
C ALA A 103 -5.46 0.35 -8.84
N ARG A 104 -4.35 1.09 -8.84
CA ARG A 104 -3.07 0.56 -9.27
C ARG A 104 -2.37 -0.11 -8.08
N VAL A 105 -1.98 -1.36 -8.26
CA VAL A 105 -1.24 -2.13 -7.23
C VAL A 105 0.18 -2.38 -7.71
N LEU A 106 1.17 -2.02 -6.89
CA LEU A 106 2.59 -2.24 -7.13
C LEU A 106 3.20 -3.08 -5.99
N HIS A 107 4.20 -3.88 -6.31
CA HIS A 107 4.92 -4.73 -5.36
C HIS A 107 6.42 -4.46 -5.44
N GLY A 108 7.17 -4.79 -4.39
CA GLY A 108 8.62 -4.56 -4.36
C GLY A 108 9.00 -3.08 -4.28
N VAL A 109 8.11 -2.23 -3.77
CA VAL A 109 8.37 -0.79 -3.63
C VAL A 109 8.99 -0.54 -2.26
N ASP A 110 10.29 -0.25 -2.27
CA ASP A 110 11.03 0.16 -1.09
C ASP A 110 10.86 1.67 -0.85
N VAL A 111 10.51 2.02 0.39
CA VAL A 111 10.33 3.38 0.90
C VAL A 111 11.56 4.26 0.64
N GLU A 112 12.77 3.70 0.74
CA GLU A 112 14.02 4.42 0.58
C GLU A 112 14.40 4.68 -0.89
N THR A 113 13.77 3.96 -1.82
CA THR A 113 14.09 4.06 -3.26
C THR A 113 12.88 4.36 -4.14
N MET A 114 11.68 4.51 -3.57
CA MET A 114 10.42 4.65 -4.33
C MET A 114 10.40 5.81 -5.32
N LYS A 115 11.18 6.87 -5.11
CA LYS A 115 11.30 7.99 -6.06
C LYS A 115 11.91 7.58 -7.41
N LEU A 116 12.67 6.48 -7.43
CA LEU A 116 13.34 5.94 -8.61
C LEU A 116 12.48 4.89 -9.33
N HIS A 117 11.42 4.40 -8.69
CA HIS A 117 10.57 3.37 -9.26
C HIS A 117 9.95 3.85 -10.58
N ASN A 118 10.04 3.05 -11.63
CA ASN A 118 9.67 3.45 -13.00
C ASN A 118 8.22 3.95 -13.09
N ASP A 119 7.32 3.35 -12.30
CA ASP A 119 5.90 3.71 -12.26
C ASP A 119 5.56 4.92 -11.38
N LEU A 120 6.50 5.39 -10.56
CA LEU A 120 6.30 6.49 -9.61
C LEU A 120 7.10 7.74 -9.99
N LYS A 121 8.32 7.60 -10.53
CA LYS A 121 9.27 8.71 -10.77
C LYS A 121 8.70 9.88 -11.61
N ASN A 122 7.79 9.56 -12.54
CA ASN A 122 7.16 10.53 -13.43
C ASN A 122 5.75 10.96 -12.98
N ARG A 123 5.32 10.56 -11.78
CA ARG A 123 4.00 10.89 -11.23
C ARG A 123 4.15 11.89 -10.10
N ARG A 124 3.07 12.61 -9.83
CA ARG A 124 2.93 13.50 -8.69
C ARG A 124 1.62 13.18 -7.98
N PHE A 125 1.65 13.21 -6.66
CA PHE A 125 0.55 12.85 -5.79
C PHE A 125 0.17 14.04 -4.91
N ASP A 126 -1.13 14.15 -4.63
CA ASP A 126 -1.66 15.11 -3.67
C ASP A 126 -1.46 14.62 -2.23
N ARG A 127 -1.38 13.29 -2.06
CA ARG A 127 -1.18 12.63 -0.78
C ARG A 127 -0.22 11.46 -0.94
N VAL A 128 0.84 11.42 -0.13
CA VAL A 128 1.70 10.24 0.02
C VAL A 128 1.57 9.74 1.46
N VAL A 129 1.00 8.55 1.63
CA VAL A 129 0.62 8.02 2.94
C VAL A 129 1.51 6.83 3.28
N PHE A 130 2.10 6.85 4.47
CA PHE A 130 2.78 5.70 5.06
C PHE A 130 2.09 5.33 6.38
N ASN A 131 1.24 4.30 6.32
CA ASN A 131 0.41 3.92 7.45
C ASN A 131 1.11 2.83 8.27
N PHE A 132 1.49 3.17 9.51
CA PHE A 132 2.20 2.30 10.45
C PHE A 132 3.54 1.77 9.92
N PRO A 133 4.53 2.67 9.72
CA PRO A 133 5.86 2.27 9.29
C PRO A 133 6.47 1.31 10.31
N HIS A 134 7.00 0.19 9.82
CA HIS A 134 7.60 -0.84 10.64
C HIS A 134 8.94 -1.25 10.04
N ALA A 135 10.04 -1.06 10.77
CA ALA A 135 11.40 -1.33 10.29
C ALA A 135 11.74 -2.83 10.14
N GLY A 136 10.82 -3.71 10.56
CA GLY A 136 11.01 -5.17 10.53
C GLY A 136 11.83 -5.63 11.73
N PHE A 137 11.27 -6.51 12.57
CA PHE A 137 11.91 -6.89 13.83
C PHE A 137 12.36 -8.36 13.87
N ARG A 138 13.50 -8.58 14.54
CA ARG A 138 13.85 -9.79 15.29
C ARG A 138 14.27 -9.34 16.70
N GLY A 139 13.31 -9.13 17.61
CA GLY A 139 13.61 -8.70 19.00
C GLY A 139 12.61 -7.67 19.56
N GLY A 140 12.67 -7.44 20.88
CA GLY A 140 11.73 -6.58 21.61
C GLY A 140 11.92 -5.07 21.37
N GLU A 141 10.82 -4.33 21.41
CA GLU A 141 10.66 -2.94 20.92
C GLU A 141 11.38 -1.84 21.73
N CYS A 142 12.01 -2.21 22.86
CA CYS A 142 12.62 -1.26 23.80
C CYS A 142 14.14 -1.06 23.62
N GLU A 143 14.74 -1.63 22.57
CA GLU A 143 16.18 -1.53 22.34
C GLU A 143 16.54 -0.24 21.58
N VAL A 144 17.52 0.53 22.04
CA VAL A 144 17.91 1.85 21.48
C VAL A 144 18.18 1.80 19.97
N HIS A 145 18.69 0.67 19.48
CA HIS A 145 18.93 0.44 18.05
C HIS A 145 17.64 0.46 17.23
N MET A 146 16.51 0.01 17.78
CA MET A 146 15.19 -0.02 17.11
C MET A 146 14.62 1.39 16.92
N ILE A 147 14.83 2.27 17.90
CA ILE A 147 14.41 3.67 17.83
C ILE A 147 15.17 4.39 16.71
N ASN A 148 16.46 4.11 16.54
CA ASN A 148 17.26 4.71 15.47
C ASN A 148 16.85 4.16 14.10
N SER A 149 16.65 2.84 13.96
CA SER A 149 16.18 2.26 12.69
C SER A 149 14.81 2.80 12.27
N HIS A 150 13.89 3.00 13.22
CA HIS A 150 12.58 3.61 12.93
C HIS A 150 12.71 5.07 12.50
N LYS A 151 13.58 5.85 13.17
CA LYS A 151 13.88 7.23 12.78
C LYS A 151 14.51 7.31 11.39
N GLU A 152 15.43 6.40 11.07
CA GLU A 152 16.07 6.31 9.76
C GLU A 152 15.04 5.97 8.67
N LEU A 153 14.17 4.98 8.91
CA LEU A 153 13.10 4.61 7.97
C LEU A 153 12.16 5.79 7.68
N VAL A 154 11.70 6.48 8.73
CA VAL A 154 10.79 7.63 8.59
C VAL A 154 11.51 8.80 7.90
N SER A 155 12.77 9.07 8.24
CA SER A 155 13.59 10.09 7.57
C SER A 155 13.80 9.77 6.08
N GLY A 156 14.13 8.51 5.77
CA GLY A 156 14.28 7.99 4.40
C GLY A 156 12.98 8.13 3.61
N PHE A 157 11.84 7.83 4.24
CA PHE A 157 10.52 8.04 3.66
C PHE A 157 10.28 9.50 3.29
N PHE A 158 10.41 10.44 4.23
CA PHE A 158 10.20 11.87 3.96
C PHE A 158 11.11 12.38 2.84
N SER A 159 12.38 11.96 2.86
CA SER A 159 13.36 12.35 1.84
C SER A 159 12.98 11.87 0.44
N ASN A 160 12.36 10.70 0.32
CA ASN A 160 11.90 10.16 -0.96
C ASN A 160 10.53 10.69 -1.38
N ALA A 161 9.57 10.75 -0.44
CA ALA A 161 8.19 11.12 -0.67
C ALA A 161 8.06 12.54 -1.25
N ARG A 162 8.86 13.49 -0.76
CA ARG A 162 8.85 14.88 -1.27
C ARG A 162 9.08 15.00 -2.77
N HIS A 163 9.81 14.07 -3.39
CA HIS A 163 10.05 14.09 -4.84
C HIS A 163 8.83 13.62 -5.65
N LEU A 164 7.86 13.01 -4.98
CA LEU A 164 6.63 12.50 -5.57
C LEU A 164 5.42 13.41 -5.28
N LEU A 165 5.58 14.52 -4.55
CA LEU A 165 4.49 15.45 -4.24
C LEU A 165 4.21 16.43 -5.36
N GLY A 166 2.92 16.69 -5.60
CA GLY A 166 2.46 17.84 -6.39
C GLY A 166 2.69 19.17 -5.66
N ARG A 167 2.31 20.29 -6.32
CA ARG A 167 2.50 21.66 -5.82
C ARG A 167 1.89 21.93 -4.43
N TYR A 168 0.87 21.16 -4.05
CA TYR A 168 0.20 21.22 -2.75
C TYR A 168 0.05 19.82 -2.13
N GLY A 169 0.98 18.92 -2.45
CA GLY A 169 0.98 17.58 -1.93
C GLY A 169 1.32 17.55 -0.43
N GLU A 170 0.70 16.65 0.31
CA GLU A 170 0.96 16.43 1.74
C GLU A 170 1.50 15.01 1.96
N ILE A 171 2.35 14.86 2.98
CA ILE A 171 2.86 13.55 3.42
C ILE A 171 2.17 13.19 4.73
N HIS A 172 1.54 12.01 4.77
CA HIS A 172 0.80 11.56 5.93
C HIS A 172 1.48 10.31 6.50
N VAL A 173 1.89 10.36 7.76
CA VAL A 173 2.44 9.21 8.48
C VAL A 173 1.57 8.93 9.71
N SER A 174 1.12 7.69 9.86
CA SER A 174 0.43 7.24 11.07
C SER A 174 1.35 6.32 11.87
N HIS A 175 1.50 6.53 13.18
CA HIS A 175 2.22 5.63 14.08
C HIS A 175 1.23 4.94 15.03
N GLU A 176 1.42 3.64 15.28
CA GLU A 176 0.62 2.90 16.27
C GLU A 176 1.33 3.10 17.61
N THR A 177 0.72 3.88 18.50
CA THR A 177 1.23 4.10 19.85
C THR A 177 0.81 2.93 20.74
N GLY A 178 1.64 1.88 20.79
CA GLY A 178 1.66 0.99 21.95
C GLY A 178 2.31 1.72 23.13
N HIS A 179 1.68 1.72 24.31
CA HIS A 179 2.21 2.44 25.49
C HIS A 179 3.49 1.80 26.07
N PRO A 180 4.35 2.61 26.74
CA PRO A 180 4.13 4.02 27.08
C PRO A 180 5.15 4.93 26.39
N TYR A 181 4.68 5.67 25.39
CA TYR A 181 5.19 7.00 25.08
C TYR A 181 4.13 8.06 25.46
N ASP A 182 3.66 8.01 26.70
CA ASP A 182 2.99 9.15 27.34
C ASP A 182 4.04 10.15 27.82
N ALA A 183 4.65 10.89 26.91
CA ALA A 183 5.29 12.17 27.18
C ALA A 183 5.81 12.80 25.88
N GLY A 184 4.91 13.38 25.08
CA GLY A 184 5.31 14.24 23.99
C GLY A 184 4.16 14.57 23.05
N PRO A 185 4.02 15.83 22.58
CA PRO A 185 2.94 16.21 21.69
C PRO A 185 3.05 15.43 20.38
N VAL A 186 1.93 14.81 19.99
CA VAL A 186 1.73 14.18 18.69
C VAL A 186 1.97 15.23 17.61
N LEU A 187 3.14 15.18 16.96
CA LEU A 187 3.42 15.95 15.77
C LEU A 187 2.79 15.24 14.57
N SER A 188 1.48 15.42 14.38
CA SER A 188 0.89 15.37 13.05
C SER A 188 1.46 16.55 12.27
N THR A 189 2.54 16.32 11.53
CA THR A 189 3.11 17.35 10.64
C THR A 189 2.33 17.29 9.33
N PHE A 190 1.69 18.40 8.97
CA PHE A 190 1.00 18.62 7.69
C PHE A 190 2.00 18.82 6.55
#